data_AF-A0A7C0XES0-F1
#
_entry.id   AF-A0A7C0XES0-F1
#
_cell.length_a   1.000
_cell.length_b   1.000
_cell.length_c   1.000
_cell.angle_alpha   90.00
_cell.angle_beta   90.00
_cell.angle_gamma   90.00
#
_symmetry.space_group_name_H-M   'P 1'
#
loop_
_entity.id
_entity.type
_entity.pdbx_description
1 polymer ?
#
loop_
_entity_poly.entity_id
_entity_poly.type
_entity_poly.pdbx_seq_one_letter_code
_entity_poly.pdbx_strand_id
1 'polypeptide(L)'
;MNLAEAALTLAETIGVDAEIMYGRYEFSDHASFLKAGIPAICIMDSKAFSNTYIHSDRDTIKNNVDFEILADNTRLTLALACMLAEAEGMVDMNLEEWKLKAAPDSDIVYGTYDRASAMKIKVAFEIKGEIVDEDTGRNLLAVGGPLACETSEEYDSVAGVAFEYGDGSITLKVNGMSWTYTRQDWAKRDYGVIRLYKDVENARWIVFVEGCTRYGTQAATLFLIGGKIGQSTTVVVMWTDKNGDKIVTIDECRLVYKS
;
A
#
# COMPACT_ATOMS: atom_id res chain seq x y z
N MET A 1 -10.62 19.39 10.45
CA MET A 1 -11.66 18.47 9.96
C MET A 1 -12.34 17.90 11.19
N ASN A 2 -13.66 17.97 11.28
CA ASN A 2 -14.37 17.31 12.37
C ASN A 2 -14.46 15.79 12.11
N LEU A 3 -14.71 14.98 13.15
CA LEU A 3 -14.70 13.52 13.03
C LEU A 3 -15.74 12.98 12.03
N ALA A 4 -16.87 13.66 11.87
CA ALA A 4 -17.92 13.27 10.92
C ALA A 4 -17.53 13.55 9.46
N GLU A 5 -16.88 14.69 9.20
CA GLU A 5 -16.30 15.01 7.89
C GLU A 5 -15.22 14.00 7.50
N ALA A 6 -14.35 13.64 8.44
CA ALA A 6 -13.32 12.63 8.21
C ALA A 6 -13.93 11.26 7.87
N ALA A 7 -14.97 10.85 8.59
CA ALA A 7 -15.70 9.61 8.30
C ALA A 7 -16.40 9.66 6.92
N LEU A 8 -16.96 10.81 6.53
CA LEU A 8 -17.61 10.96 5.22
C LEU A 8 -16.60 10.85 4.06
N THR A 9 -15.47 11.58 4.15
CA THR A 9 -14.39 11.47 3.15
C THR A 9 -13.84 10.04 3.08
N LEU A 10 -13.77 9.35 4.22
CA LEU A 10 -13.34 7.96 4.25
C LEU A 10 -14.35 7.02 3.59
N ALA A 11 -15.65 7.24 3.82
CA ALA A 11 -16.72 6.48 3.17
C ALA A 11 -16.63 6.58 1.64
N GLU A 12 -16.46 7.79 1.11
CA GLU A 12 -16.23 8.03 -0.33
C GLU A 12 -15.01 7.25 -0.85
N THR A 13 -13.92 7.27 -0.07
CA THR A 13 -12.65 6.59 -0.43
C THR A 13 -12.81 5.06 -0.52
N ILE A 14 -13.64 4.47 0.34
CA ILE A 14 -13.87 3.02 0.38
C ILE A 14 -15.11 2.57 -0.43
N GLY A 15 -15.75 3.49 -1.16
CA GLY A 15 -16.92 3.21 -1.99
C GLY A 15 -18.19 2.89 -1.20
N VAL A 16 -18.32 3.43 0.02
CA VAL A 16 -19.52 3.33 0.86
C VAL A 16 -20.33 4.62 0.69
N ASP A 17 -21.59 4.48 0.30
CA ASP A 17 -22.52 5.61 0.23
C ASP A 17 -22.93 6.04 1.64
N ALA A 18 -22.67 7.30 1.99
CA ALA A 18 -22.91 7.83 3.32
C ALA A 18 -23.28 9.31 3.27
N GLU A 19 -24.07 9.76 4.24
CA GLU A 19 -24.39 11.17 4.45
C GLU A 19 -24.24 11.55 5.92
N ILE A 20 -23.90 12.82 6.19
CA ILE A 20 -23.86 13.34 7.55
C ILE A 20 -25.27 13.73 7.98
N MET A 21 -25.76 13.08 9.02
CA MET A 21 -27.01 13.45 9.69
C MET A 21 -26.74 14.17 11.01
N TYR A 22 -27.40 15.32 11.20
CA TYR A 22 -27.40 16.04 12.48
C TYR A 22 -28.68 15.73 13.26
N GLY A 23 -28.55 14.94 14.34
CA GLY A 23 -29.65 14.64 15.26
C GLY A 23 -29.99 15.82 16.16
N ARG A 24 -31.29 15.99 16.49
CA ARG A 24 -31.77 17.02 17.43
C ARG A 24 -31.80 16.57 18.90
N TYR A 25 -31.54 15.29 19.18
CA TYR A 25 -31.65 14.68 20.51
C TYR A 25 -30.51 13.66 20.75
N GLU A 26 -30.31 13.30 22.01
CA GLU A 26 -29.31 12.33 22.48
C GLU A 26 -29.75 10.89 22.18
N PHE A 27 -29.61 10.46 20.93
CA PHE A 27 -30.26 9.24 20.43
C PHE A 27 -29.56 7.92 20.79
N SER A 28 -28.36 7.92 21.37
CA SER A 28 -27.60 6.72 21.74
C SER A 28 -26.40 7.05 22.64
N ASP A 29 -25.56 6.08 22.96
CA ASP A 29 -24.46 6.16 23.93
C ASP A 29 -23.39 7.21 23.58
N HIS A 30 -23.21 7.51 22.28
CA HIS A 30 -22.28 8.54 21.81
C HIS A 30 -22.58 9.93 22.42
N ALA A 31 -23.83 10.20 22.82
CA ALA A 31 -24.22 11.46 23.46
C ALA A 31 -23.50 11.70 24.80
N SER A 32 -23.24 10.63 25.56
CA SER A 32 -22.52 10.74 26.84
C SER A 32 -21.07 11.18 26.65
N PHE A 33 -20.41 10.73 25.57
CA PHE A 33 -19.06 11.17 25.20
C PHE A 33 -19.05 12.63 24.79
N LEU A 34 -20.01 13.05 23.94
CA LEU A 34 -20.14 14.44 23.52
C LEU A 34 -20.35 15.38 24.71
N LYS A 35 -21.19 15.00 25.70
CA LYS A 35 -21.37 15.77 26.96
C LYS A 35 -20.09 15.90 27.77
N ALA A 36 -19.23 14.89 27.73
CA ALA A 36 -17.93 14.90 28.40
C ALA A 36 -16.86 15.68 27.62
N GLY A 37 -17.20 16.29 26.48
CA GLY A 37 -16.25 16.99 25.61
C GLY A 37 -15.37 16.06 24.78
N ILE A 38 -15.72 14.77 24.69
CA ILE A 38 -15.01 13.78 23.89
C ILE A 38 -15.67 13.74 22.50
N PRO A 39 -14.93 14.00 21.40
CA PRO A 39 -15.48 13.87 20.06
C PRO A 39 -15.98 12.45 19.81
N ALA A 40 -17.22 12.32 19.33
CA ALA A 40 -17.84 11.05 19.03
C ALA A 40 -18.76 11.17 17.81
N ILE A 41 -18.88 10.09 17.06
CA ILE A 41 -19.85 9.94 15.97
C ILE A 41 -20.59 8.60 16.14
N CYS A 42 -21.70 8.46 15.44
CA CYS A 42 -22.46 7.22 15.35
C CYS A 42 -22.64 6.89 13.87
N ILE A 43 -22.21 5.71 13.46
CA ILE A 43 -22.48 5.14 12.13
C ILE A 43 -23.76 4.33 12.28
N MET A 44 -24.75 4.59 11.43
CA MET A 44 -26.05 3.93 11.47
C MET A 44 -26.59 3.74 10.06
N ASP A 45 -27.48 2.77 9.91
CA ASP A 45 -28.27 2.61 8.70
C ASP A 45 -29.21 3.81 8.50
N SER A 46 -29.47 4.16 7.24
CA SER A 46 -30.07 5.44 6.84
C SER A 46 -31.37 5.80 7.59
N LYS A 47 -31.58 7.12 7.77
CA LYS A 47 -32.68 7.78 8.49
C LYS A 47 -33.06 7.04 9.76
N ALA A 48 -32.45 7.46 10.87
CA ALA A 48 -32.81 7.11 12.25
C ALA A 48 -34.23 6.51 12.35
N PHE A 49 -34.32 5.23 12.69
CA PHE A 49 -35.58 4.50 12.90
C PHE A 49 -36.39 4.14 11.63
N SER A 50 -35.74 3.92 10.48
CA SER A 50 -36.39 3.28 9.33
C SER A 50 -36.85 1.84 9.62
N ASN A 51 -36.24 1.17 10.60
CA ASN A 51 -36.70 -0.10 11.14
C ASN A 51 -38.01 0.06 11.95
N THR A 52 -39.13 -0.28 11.31
CA THR A 52 -40.48 -0.25 11.93
C THR A 52 -40.71 -1.31 13.01
N TYR A 53 -39.82 -2.29 13.15
CA TYR A 53 -39.93 -3.37 14.13
C TYR A 53 -38.99 -3.23 15.32
N ILE A 54 -38.26 -2.12 15.45
CA ILE A 54 -37.38 -1.88 16.59
C ILE A 54 -38.14 -2.05 17.91
N HIS A 55 -37.53 -2.73 18.89
CA HIS A 55 -38.15 -3.08 20.18
C HIS A 55 -39.40 -3.99 20.10
N SER A 56 -39.53 -4.79 19.04
CA SER A 56 -40.58 -5.80 18.92
C SER A 56 -40.00 -7.22 18.76
N ASP A 57 -40.84 -8.23 18.95
CA ASP A 57 -40.52 -9.63 18.66
C ASP A 57 -40.26 -9.92 17.17
N ARG A 58 -40.60 -8.96 16.29
CA ARG A 58 -40.35 -9.02 14.84
C ARG A 58 -38.97 -8.52 14.45
N ASP A 59 -38.19 -7.98 15.39
CA ASP A 59 -36.82 -7.55 15.18
C ASP A 59 -35.88 -8.75 15.03
N THR A 60 -35.93 -9.37 13.85
CA THR A 60 -35.22 -10.60 13.52
C THR A 60 -34.30 -10.38 12.34
N ILE A 61 -33.25 -11.21 12.22
CA ILE A 61 -32.30 -11.19 11.09
C ILE A 61 -33.05 -11.14 9.74
N LYS A 62 -34.07 -11.99 9.59
CA LYS A 62 -34.84 -12.10 8.35
C LYS A 62 -35.58 -10.80 7.99
N ASN A 63 -36.07 -10.07 8.98
CA ASN A 63 -36.93 -8.92 8.75
C ASN A 63 -36.14 -7.61 8.63
N ASN A 64 -34.98 -7.52 9.30
CA ASN A 64 -34.34 -6.23 9.58
C ASN A 64 -32.85 -6.15 9.28
N VAL A 65 -32.16 -7.27 9.02
CA VAL A 65 -30.73 -7.22 8.71
C VAL A 65 -30.56 -7.18 7.20
N ASP A 66 -30.11 -6.04 6.72
CA ASP A 66 -29.50 -5.90 5.40
C ASP A 66 -28.00 -6.19 5.53
N PHE A 67 -27.55 -7.28 4.90
CA PHE A 67 -26.15 -7.71 4.99
C PHE A 67 -25.20 -6.82 4.20
N GLU A 68 -25.66 -6.09 3.18
CA GLU A 68 -24.84 -5.13 2.44
C GLU A 68 -24.58 -3.90 3.32
N ILE A 69 -25.64 -3.34 3.93
CA ILE A 69 -25.52 -2.23 4.87
C ILE A 69 -24.65 -2.62 6.09
N LEU A 70 -24.83 -3.84 6.61
CA LEU A 70 -24.01 -4.35 7.71
C LEU A 70 -22.52 -4.44 7.31
N ALA A 71 -22.23 -4.93 6.10
CA ALA A 71 -20.87 -5.01 5.59
C ALA A 71 -20.25 -3.62 5.42
N ASP A 72 -21.00 -2.66 4.88
CA ASP A 72 -20.53 -1.30 4.66
C ASP A 72 -20.29 -0.55 5.98
N ASN A 73 -21.21 -0.68 6.95
CA ASN A 73 -21.01 -0.15 8.30
C ASN A 73 -19.76 -0.75 8.97
N THR A 74 -19.53 -2.05 8.77
CA THR A 74 -18.34 -2.73 9.29
C THR A 74 -17.07 -2.19 8.64
N ARG A 75 -17.05 -2.05 7.31
CA ARG A 75 -15.91 -1.50 6.55
C ARG A 75 -15.59 -0.09 7.00
N LEU A 76 -16.58 0.78 7.09
CA LEU A 76 -16.39 2.17 7.51
C LEU A 76 -15.90 2.28 8.96
N THR A 77 -16.46 1.47 9.86
CA THR A 77 -16.03 1.44 11.27
C THR A 77 -14.57 1.01 11.40
N LEU A 78 -14.17 -0.05 10.70
CA LEU A 78 -12.79 -0.52 10.70
C LEU A 78 -11.85 0.51 10.09
N ALA A 79 -12.21 1.07 8.94
CA ALA A 79 -11.40 2.09 8.29
C ALA A 79 -11.19 3.31 9.19
N LEU A 80 -12.25 3.77 9.89
CA LEU A 80 -12.17 4.91 10.80
C LEU A 80 -11.31 4.60 12.03
N ALA A 81 -11.47 3.42 12.63
CA ALA A 81 -10.65 3.00 13.76
C ALA A 81 -9.17 2.97 13.38
N CYS A 82 -8.85 2.43 12.20
CA CYS A 82 -7.52 2.40 11.64
C CYS A 82 -6.96 3.82 11.42
N MET A 83 -7.71 4.71 10.78
CA MET A 83 -7.32 6.10 10.54
C MET A 83 -7.03 6.85 11.85
N LEU A 84 -7.85 6.67 12.89
CA LEU A 84 -7.65 7.34 14.18
C LEU A 84 -6.45 6.77 14.93
N ALA A 85 -6.27 5.45 14.92
CA ALA A 85 -5.16 4.82 15.59
C ALA A 85 -3.81 5.16 14.92
N GLU A 86 -3.82 5.38 13.61
CA GLU A 86 -2.71 5.91 12.83
C GLU A 86 -2.40 7.37 13.21
N ALA A 87 -3.42 8.23 13.30
CA ALA A 87 -3.25 9.64 13.67
C ALA A 87 -2.62 9.82 15.07
N GLU A 88 -2.89 8.89 15.99
CA GLU A 88 -2.32 8.87 17.34
C GLU A 88 -0.98 8.10 17.43
N GLY A 89 -0.48 7.56 16.31
CA GLY A 89 0.74 6.74 16.27
C GLY A 89 0.63 5.46 17.10
N MET A 90 -0.59 5.03 17.45
CA MET A 90 -0.86 3.83 18.25
C MET A 90 -0.78 2.55 17.42
N VAL A 91 -0.98 2.67 16.11
CA VAL A 91 -0.75 1.59 15.16
C VAL A 91 0.21 2.10 14.11
N ASP A 92 1.41 1.52 14.09
CA ASP A 92 2.32 1.63 12.95
C ASP A 92 1.78 0.68 11.86
N MET A 93 0.63 1.07 11.27
CA MET A 93 0.06 0.32 10.16
C MET A 93 0.97 0.52 8.96
N ASN A 94 1.93 -0.38 8.82
CA ASN A 94 2.59 -0.64 7.57
C ASN A 94 1.55 -1.26 6.62
N LEU A 95 0.67 -0.41 6.07
CA LEU A 95 -0.37 -0.77 5.07
C LEU A 95 0.23 -1.61 3.94
N GLU A 96 1.52 -1.45 3.67
CA GLU A 96 2.30 -2.16 2.68
C GLU A 96 2.68 -3.59 3.09
N GLU A 97 3.03 -3.80 4.37
CA GLU A 97 3.20 -5.14 4.93
C GLU A 97 1.86 -5.88 4.95
N TRP A 98 0.76 -5.17 5.20
CA TRP A 98 -0.58 -5.73 5.13
C TRP A 98 -1.02 -6.01 3.70
N LYS A 99 -0.71 -5.19 2.68
CA LYS A 99 -1.12 -5.42 1.28
C LYS A 99 -0.36 -6.57 0.61
N LEU A 100 0.93 -6.74 0.89
CA LEU A 100 1.69 -7.92 0.43
C LEU A 100 1.29 -9.19 1.21
N LYS A 101 1.02 -9.10 2.52
CA LYS A 101 0.48 -10.23 3.31
C LYS A 101 -1.00 -10.53 3.02
N ALA A 102 -1.78 -9.55 2.56
CA ALA A 102 -3.19 -9.68 2.18
C ALA A 102 -3.38 -10.10 0.71
N ALA A 103 -2.31 -10.13 -0.08
CA ALA A 103 -2.29 -10.73 -1.41
C ALA A 103 -1.37 -11.97 -1.44
N PRO A 104 -1.60 -12.99 -0.60
CA PRO A 104 -0.78 -14.20 -0.58
C PRO A 104 -0.77 -14.89 -1.95
N ASP A 105 -1.78 -14.66 -2.78
CA ASP A 105 -1.91 -15.28 -4.11
C ASP A 105 -1.27 -14.43 -5.24
N SER A 106 -0.40 -13.47 -4.90
CA SER A 106 0.27 -12.65 -5.90
C SER A 106 1.21 -13.47 -6.76
N ASP A 107 1.11 -13.32 -8.08
CA ASP A 107 2.08 -13.87 -9.00
C ASP A 107 3.39 -13.09 -8.96
N ILE A 108 4.45 -13.71 -9.43
CA ILE A 108 5.79 -13.15 -9.39
C ILE A 108 6.40 -13.21 -10.79
N VAL A 109 6.73 -12.04 -11.32
CA VAL A 109 7.57 -11.88 -12.50
C VAL A 109 8.91 -11.29 -12.04
N TYR A 110 10.01 -11.74 -12.64
CA TYR A 110 11.32 -11.17 -12.34
C TYR A 110 12.19 -11.05 -13.57
N GLY A 111 13.10 -10.09 -13.54
CA GLY A 111 14.06 -9.88 -14.59
C GLY A 111 15.18 -10.91 -14.57
N THR A 112 15.87 -11.05 -15.71
CA THR A 112 16.86 -12.12 -15.98
C THR A 112 17.88 -12.35 -14.85
N TYR A 113 18.26 -11.30 -14.12
CA TYR A 113 19.27 -11.35 -13.06
C TYR A 113 18.73 -11.22 -11.63
N ASP A 114 17.42 -11.10 -11.46
CA ASP A 114 16.79 -10.68 -10.21
C ASP A 114 16.00 -11.78 -9.49
N ARG A 115 16.08 -13.03 -9.98
CA ARG A 115 15.44 -14.21 -9.36
C ARG A 115 15.73 -14.33 -7.86
N ALA A 116 16.98 -14.10 -7.44
CA ALA A 116 17.36 -14.22 -6.03
C ALA A 116 16.65 -13.19 -5.15
N SER A 117 16.46 -11.97 -5.66
CA SER A 117 15.71 -10.90 -4.99
C SER A 117 14.22 -11.27 -4.90
N ALA A 118 13.63 -11.72 -6.01
CA ALA A 118 12.24 -12.18 -6.03
C ALA A 118 11.98 -13.33 -5.05
N MET A 119 12.86 -14.33 -4.99
CA MET A 119 12.72 -15.44 -4.04
C MET A 119 12.82 -14.97 -2.58
N LYS A 120 13.68 -13.99 -2.27
CA LYS A 120 13.77 -13.43 -0.91
C LYS A 120 12.45 -12.78 -0.50
N ILE A 121 11.83 -12.01 -1.40
CA ILE A 121 10.53 -11.37 -1.15
C ILE A 121 9.45 -12.43 -0.99
N LYS A 122 9.38 -13.41 -1.91
CA LYS A 122 8.43 -14.54 -1.84
C LYS A 122 8.46 -15.23 -0.48
N VAL A 123 9.65 -15.56 0.02
CA VAL A 123 9.82 -16.23 1.32
C VAL A 123 9.48 -15.29 2.48
N ALA A 124 9.99 -14.06 2.46
CA ALA A 124 9.79 -13.12 3.56
C ALA A 124 8.31 -12.74 3.78
N PHE A 125 7.53 -12.66 2.70
CA PHE A 125 6.11 -12.32 2.74
C PHE A 125 5.18 -13.53 2.57
N GLU A 126 5.71 -14.75 2.57
CA GLU A 126 4.94 -16.00 2.42
C GLU A 126 4.02 -16.01 1.18
N ILE A 127 4.47 -15.43 0.07
CA ILE A 127 3.69 -15.35 -1.18
C ILE A 127 3.51 -16.76 -1.76
N LYS A 128 2.26 -17.18 -1.90
CA LYS A 128 1.79 -18.47 -2.42
C LYS A 128 1.55 -18.50 -3.92
N GLY A 129 1.39 -17.34 -4.57
CA GLY A 129 1.21 -17.27 -6.04
C GLY A 129 2.40 -17.83 -6.82
N GLU A 130 2.24 -17.99 -8.13
CA GLU A 130 3.19 -18.70 -8.96
C GLU A 130 4.29 -17.77 -9.49
N ILE A 131 5.41 -18.37 -9.89
CA ILE A 131 6.37 -17.67 -10.75
C ILE A 131 5.83 -17.80 -12.17
N VAL A 132 5.60 -16.68 -12.82
CA VAL A 132 5.04 -16.60 -14.16
C VAL A 132 5.98 -15.82 -15.07
N ASP A 133 5.90 -16.09 -16.37
CA ASP A 133 6.72 -15.40 -17.36
C ASP A 133 6.13 -14.05 -17.78
N GLU A 134 4.82 -13.87 -17.55
CA GLU A 134 4.06 -12.68 -17.93
C GLU A 134 2.96 -12.36 -16.92
N ASP A 135 2.41 -11.16 -17.04
CA ASP A 135 1.32 -10.68 -16.20
C ASP A 135 0.00 -11.44 -16.47
N THR A 136 -0.56 -12.07 -15.43
CA THR A 136 -1.78 -12.90 -15.49
C THR A 136 -3.07 -12.17 -15.13
N GLY A 137 -3.01 -10.88 -14.78
CA GLY A 137 -4.17 -10.13 -14.29
C GLY A 137 -4.47 -10.29 -12.80
N ARG A 138 -3.68 -11.09 -12.06
CA ARG A 138 -3.75 -11.18 -10.59
C ARG A 138 -2.87 -10.11 -9.93
N ASN A 139 -2.94 -9.99 -8.60
CA ASN A 139 -1.94 -9.22 -7.85
C ASN A 139 -0.54 -9.69 -8.25
N LEU A 140 0.40 -8.76 -8.35
CA LEU A 140 1.67 -9.03 -8.99
C LEU A 140 2.84 -8.43 -8.22
N LEU A 141 3.91 -9.19 -8.09
CA LEU A 141 5.22 -8.72 -7.68
C LEU A 141 6.15 -8.76 -8.90
N ALA A 142 6.55 -7.59 -9.38
CA ALA A 142 7.53 -7.45 -10.46
C ALA A 142 8.89 -7.05 -9.88
N VAL A 143 9.93 -7.83 -10.15
CA VAL A 143 11.27 -7.62 -9.56
C VAL A 143 12.35 -7.52 -10.63
N GLY A 144 13.04 -6.38 -10.68
CA GLY A 144 14.06 -6.06 -11.67
C GLY A 144 13.62 -4.91 -12.57
N GLY A 145 14.57 -4.04 -12.92
CA GLY A 145 14.30 -2.86 -13.75
C GLY A 145 13.91 -3.20 -15.19
N PRO A 146 13.46 -2.20 -15.96
CA PRO A 146 12.76 -2.41 -17.24
C PRO A 146 13.63 -3.07 -18.32
N LEU A 147 14.97 -2.87 -18.30
CA LEU A 147 15.89 -3.62 -19.19
C LEU A 147 15.90 -5.13 -18.96
N ALA A 148 15.56 -5.58 -17.75
CA ALA A 148 15.62 -6.99 -17.37
C ALA A 148 14.22 -7.62 -17.26
N CYS A 149 13.18 -6.83 -17.02
CA CYS A 149 11.81 -7.25 -16.75
C CYS A 149 10.83 -6.43 -17.60
N GLU A 150 10.25 -7.06 -18.62
CA GLU A 150 9.30 -6.44 -19.57
C GLU A 150 8.07 -5.85 -18.88
N THR A 151 7.54 -6.54 -17.86
CA THR A 151 6.46 -6.02 -17.02
C THR A 151 6.83 -4.70 -16.33
N SER A 152 8.08 -4.52 -15.88
CA SER A 152 8.47 -3.23 -15.29
C SER A 152 8.50 -2.14 -16.37
N GLU A 153 8.97 -2.45 -17.59
CA GLU A 153 8.98 -1.50 -18.73
C GLU A 153 7.57 -1.04 -19.12
N GLU A 154 6.61 -1.95 -19.15
CA GLU A 154 5.22 -1.66 -19.50
C GLU A 154 4.58 -0.63 -18.54
N TYR A 155 4.85 -0.76 -17.24
CA TYR A 155 4.17 0.02 -16.20
C TYR A 155 4.95 1.26 -15.71
N ASP A 156 6.22 1.42 -16.09
CA ASP A 156 7.05 2.58 -15.71
C ASP A 156 6.36 3.91 -16.01
N SER A 157 5.93 4.09 -17.27
CA SER A 157 5.37 5.35 -17.76
C SER A 157 4.09 5.78 -17.02
N VAL A 158 3.29 4.82 -16.55
CA VAL A 158 1.99 5.06 -15.90
C VAL A 158 2.17 5.39 -14.41
N ALA A 159 3.29 4.97 -13.82
CA ALA A 159 3.52 5.04 -12.38
C ALA A 159 4.56 6.09 -11.96
N GLY A 160 4.79 7.11 -12.79
CA GLY A 160 5.60 8.28 -12.43
C GLY A 160 7.09 7.99 -12.23
N VAL A 161 7.56 6.85 -12.77
CA VAL A 161 8.95 6.41 -12.71
C VAL A 161 9.49 6.17 -14.11
N ALA A 162 10.74 6.53 -14.33
CA ALA A 162 11.41 6.26 -15.59
C ALA A 162 12.88 5.93 -15.37
N PHE A 163 13.39 5.02 -16.18
CA PHE A 163 14.81 4.75 -16.30
C PHE A 163 15.32 5.28 -17.64
N GLU A 164 16.23 6.27 -17.58
CA GLU A 164 16.88 6.82 -18.78
C GLU A 164 18.27 6.25 -18.95
N TYR A 165 18.51 5.64 -20.11
CA TYR A 165 19.74 4.96 -20.45
C TYR A 165 20.67 5.87 -21.26
N GLY A 166 21.86 6.11 -20.72
CA GLY A 166 22.96 6.80 -21.41
C GLY A 166 24.15 5.88 -21.62
N ASP A 167 25.19 6.37 -22.30
CA ASP A 167 26.44 5.63 -22.45
C ASP A 167 27.10 5.41 -21.08
N GLY A 168 27.02 4.17 -20.57
CA GLY A 168 27.56 3.80 -19.27
C GLY A 168 26.86 4.45 -18.08
N SER A 169 25.62 4.93 -18.24
CA SER A 169 24.84 5.54 -17.13
C SER A 169 23.37 5.17 -17.21
N ILE A 170 22.73 5.17 -16.04
CA ILE A 170 21.29 4.91 -15.88
C ILE A 170 20.77 5.95 -14.91
N THR A 171 19.78 6.75 -15.33
CA THR A 171 19.14 7.75 -14.47
C THR A 171 17.75 7.28 -14.10
N LEU A 172 17.55 6.98 -12.82
CA LEU A 172 16.24 6.76 -12.23
C LEU A 172 15.58 8.11 -11.99
N LYS A 173 14.39 8.32 -12.56
CA LYS A 173 13.54 9.49 -12.33
C LYS A 173 12.29 9.07 -11.59
N VAL A 174 11.94 9.82 -10.55
CA VAL A 174 10.71 9.62 -9.78
C VAL A 174 10.14 10.99 -9.44
N ASN A 175 8.90 11.29 -9.86
CA ASN A 175 8.19 12.52 -9.49
C ASN A 175 9.04 13.82 -9.64
N GLY A 176 9.79 13.94 -10.74
CA GLY A 176 10.65 15.10 -11.04
C GLY A 176 12.00 15.11 -10.33
N MET A 177 12.27 14.16 -9.43
CA MET A 177 13.59 13.92 -8.85
C MET A 177 14.39 12.94 -9.71
N SER A 178 15.72 12.96 -9.59
CA SER A 178 16.59 12.10 -10.40
C SER A 178 17.80 11.59 -9.61
N TRP A 179 18.15 10.33 -9.82
CA TRP A 179 19.34 9.67 -9.27
C TRP A 179 20.07 8.93 -10.38
N THR A 180 21.34 9.25 -10.56
CA THR A 180 22.13 8.69 -11.66
C THR A 180 23.15 7.70 -11.13
N TYR A 181 23.07 6.48 -11.63
CA TYR A 181 24.13 5.50 -11.61
C TYR A 181 25.05 5.71 -12.82
N THR A 182 26.36 5.61 -12.61
CA THR A 182 27.36 5.59 -13.69
C THR A 182 28.23 4.34 -13.61
N ARG A 183 28.93 3.99 -14.70
CA ARG A 183 29.85 2.85 -14.73
C ARG A 183 30.94 2.89 -13.64
N GLN A 184 31.30 4.08 -13.15
CA GLN A 184 32.27 4.23 -12.06
C GLN A 184 31.71 3.78 -10.70
N ASP A 185 30.38 3.77 -10.57
CA ASP A 185 29.63 3.36 -9.38
C ASP A 185 29.41 1.84 -9.32
N TRP A 186 29.77 1.09 -10.37
CA TRP A 186 29.55 -0.36 -10.43
C TRP A 186 30.08 -1.09 -9.20
N ALA A 187 29.19 -1.83 -8.55
CA ALA A 187 29.47 -2.55 -7.31
C ALA A 187 30.01 -1.66 -6.16
N LYS A 188 29.70 -0.36 -6.18
CA LYS A 188 30.08 0.61 -5.15
C LYS A 188 28.90 1.45 -4.68
N ARG A 189 28.02 1.84 -5.60
CA ARG A 189 26.83 2.64 -5.32
C ARG A 189 25.77 2.33 -6.36
N ASP A 190 24.52 2.25 -5.93
CA ASP A 190 23.40 2.03 -6.83
C ASP A 190 22.11 2.59 -6.24
N TYR A 191 21.10 2.75 -7.08
CA TYR A 191 19.77 3.20 -6.70
C TYR A 191 18.74 2.14 -7.05
N GLY A 192 17.84 1.89 -6.10
CA GLY A 192 16.68 1.04 -6.26
C GLY A 192 15.40 1.81 -5.95
N VAL A 193 14.30 1.39 -6.54
CA VAL A 193 12.98 1.94 -6.28
C VAL A 193 12.01 0.82 -5.90
N ILE A 194 11.17 1.11 -4.92
CA ILE A 194 10.04 0.27 -4.52
C ILE A 194 8.79 1.08 -4.83
N ARG A 195 7.82 0.45 -5.50
CA ARG A 195 6.54 1.09 -5.80
C ARG A 195 5.38 0.17 -5.53
N LEU A 196 4.30 0.77 -5.03
CA LEU A 196 2.99 0.18 -5.02
C LEU A 196 2.12 0.90 -6.05
N TYR A 197 1.63 0.15 -7.03
CA TYR A 197 0.72 0.64 -8.05
C TYR A 197 -0.65 -0.02 -7.91
N LYS A 198 -1.70 0.80 -7.95
CA LYS A 198 -3.09 0.31 -8.01
C LYS A 198 -3.52 0.27 -9.46
N ASP A 199 -3.64 -0.92 -10.03
CA ASP A 199 -4.26 -1.11 -11.32
C ASP A 199 -5.78 -1.06 -11.13
N VAL A 200 -6.36 0.11 -11.41
CA VAL A 200 -7.79 0.39 -11.20
C VAL A 200 -8.65 -0.39 -12.19
N GLU A 201 -8.16 -0.63 -13.40
CA GLU A 201 -8.91 -1.34 -14.45
C GLU A 201 -9.13 -2.81 -14.08
N ASN A 202 -8.10 -3.45 -13.53
CA ASN A 202 -8.15 -4.85 -13.10
C ASN A 202 -8.41 -5.02 -11.59
N ALA A 203 -8.69 -3.92 -10.88
CA ALA A 203 -8.97 -3.89 -9.44
C ALA A 203 -7.94 -4.66 -8.58
N ARG A 204 -6.65 -4.46 -8.88
CA ARG A 204 -5.54 -5.23 -8.28
C ARG A 204 -4.37 -4.34 -7.87
N TRP A 205 -3.44 -4.92 -7.14
CA TRP A 205 -2.20 -4.28 -6.71
C TRP A 205 -0.98 -4.90 -7.39
N ILE A 206 -0.06 -4.03 -7.78
CA ILE A 206 1.23 -4.42 -8.34
C ILE A 206 2.33 -3.78 -7.50
N VAL A 207 3.27 -4.60 -7.04
CA VAL A 207 4.46 -4.16 -6.34
C VAL A 207 5.64 -4.27 -7.29
N PHE A 208 6.31 -3.15 -7.52
CA PHE A 208 7.56 -3.12 -8.29
C PHE A 208 8.75 -2.96 -7.35
N VAL A 209 9.78 -3.77 -7.58
CA VAL A 209 11.07 -3.68 -6.88
C VAL A 209 12.16 -3.69 -7.92
N GLU A 210 12.74 -2.53 -8.19
CA GLU A 210 13.62 -2.32 -9.33
C GLU A 210 14.90 -1.61 -8.91
N GLY A 211 15.88 -1.60 -9.80
CA GLY A 211 17.08 -0.79 -9.64
C GLY A 211 17.77 -0.51 -10.94
N CYS A 212 18.67 0.48 -10.91
CA CYS A 212 19.49 0.78 -12.09
C CYS A 212 20.35 -0.43 -12.47
N THR A 213 20.85 -1.18 -11.48
CA THR A 213 21.43 -2.50 -11.70
C THR A 213 20.90 -3.50 -10.66
N ARG A 214 21.36 -4.76 -10.73
CA ARG A 214 21.07 -5.81 -9.74
C ARG A 214 21.39 -5.39 -8.29
N TYR A 215 22.37 -4.51 -8.07
CA TYR A 215 22.70 -4.02 -6.73
C TYR A 215 21.58 -3.13 -6.18
N GLY A 216 21.04 -2.24 -7.02
CA GLY A 216 19.87 -1.41 -6.73
C GLY A 216 18.63 -2.25 -6.45
N THR A 217 18.33 -3.24 -7.29
CA THR A 217 17.19 -4.16 -7.07
C THR A 217 17.34 -4.90 -5.74
N GLN A 218 18.54 -5.39 -5.42
CA GLN A 218 18.81 -6.06 -4.15
C GLN A 218 18.68 -5.11 -2.95
N ALA A 219 19.08 -3.84 -3.09
CA ALA A 219 18.95 -2.84 -2.05
C ALA A 219 17.46 -2.53 -1.76
N ALA A 220 16.67 -2.29 -2.81
CA ALA A 220 15.23 -2.11 -2.72
C ALA A 220 14.55 -3.34 -2.09
N THR A 221 14.96 -4.55 -2.48
CA THR A 221 14.46 -5.81 -1.90
C THR A 221 14.69 -5.91 -0.40
N LEU A 222 15.92 -5.66 0.06
CA LEU A 222 16.24 -5.72 1.49
C LEU A 222 15.50 -4.63 2.28
N PHE A 223 15.33 -3.46 1.67
CA PHE A 223 14.63 -2.34 2.29
C PHE A 223 13.12 -2.61 2.43
N LEU A 224 12.51 -3.23 1.41
CA LEU A 224 11.12 -3.72 1.45
C LEU A 224 10.92 -4.76 2.55
N ILE A 225 11.75 -5.82 2.54
CA ILE A 225 11.66 -6.91 3.53
C ILE A 225 11.88 -6.40 4.97
N GLY A 226 12.76 -5.41 5.13
CA GLY A 226 13.03 -4.78 6.42
C GLY A 226 11.90 -3.89 6.95
N GLY A 227 10.77 -3.77 6.23
CA GLY A 227 9.61 -2.97 6.65
C GLY A 227 9.85 -1.46 6.65
N LYS A 228 10.90 -0.97 5.97
CA LYS A 228 11.35 0.43 6.09
C LYS A 228 10.63 1.42 5.15
N ILE A 229 9.58 0.98 4.44
CA ILE A 229 8.86 1.80 3.46
C ILE A 229 7.73 2.65 4.05
N GLY A 230 7.20 2.27 5.22
CA GLY A 230 6.10 2.97 5.88
C GLY A 230 4.85 3.06 4.99
N GLN A 231 4.21 4.23 4.97
CA GLN A 231 3.00 4.49 4.17
C GLN A 231 3.28 4.97 2.74
N SER A 232 4.54 5.01 2.35
CA SER A 232 4.95 5.62 1.08
C SER A 232 4.58 4.68 -0.07
N THR A 233 3.92 5.20 -1.09
CA THR A 233 3.58 4.44 -2.32
C THR A 233 4.78 4.30 -3.24
N THR A 234 5.77 5.20 -3.11
CA THR A 234 7.04 5.11 -3.83
C THR A 234 8.19 5.45 -2.90
N VAL A 235 9.25 4.62 -2.94
CA VAL A 235 10.45 4.77 -2.14
C VAL A 235 11.68 4.60 -3.02
N VAL A 236 12.64 5.53 -2.95
CA VAL A 236 13.96 5.36 -3.57
C VAL A 236 14.99 5.11 -2.48
N VAL A 237 15.78 4.05 -2.69
CA VAL A 237 16.83 3.58 -1.81
C VAL A 237 18.16 3.72 -2.53
N MET A 238 19.15 4.27 -1.85
CA MET A 238 20.54 4.26 -2.30
C MET A 238 21.31 3.22 -1.49
N TRP A 239 22.03 2.34 -2.17
CA TRP A 239 23.05 1.50 -1.54
C TRP A 239 24.45 2.06 -1.80
N THR A 240 25.36 1.86 -0.86
CA THR A 240 26.78 2.19 -1.02
C THR A 240 27.62 1.12 -0.31
N ASP A 241 28.52 0.49 -1.05
CA ASP A 241 29.51 -0.46 -0.53
C ASP A 241 30.51 0.28 0.37
N LYS A 242 30.38 0.14 1.69
CA LYS A 242 31.22 0.85 2.66
C LYS A 242 32.50 0.09 2.99
N ASN A 243 32.48 -1.23 2.87
CA ASN A 243 33.57 -2.11 3.31
C ASN A 243 34.36 -2.72 2.13
N GLY A 244 33.90 -2.55 0.89
CA GLY A 244 34.55 -3.02 -0.32
C GLY A 244 34.26 -4.48 -0.68
N ASP A 245 33.32 -5.14 0.00
CA ASP A 245 33.00 -6.55 -0.21
C ASP A 245 32.00 -6.79 -1.36
N LYS A 246 31.38 -5.72 -1.86
CA LYS A 246 30.39 -5.71 -2.96
C LYS A 246 29.12 -6.50 -2.63
N ILE A 247 28.80 -6.66 -1.36
CA ILE A 247 27.61 -7.36 -0.87
C ILE A 247 26.61 -6.31 -0.40
N VAL A 248 25.42 -6.31 -0.99
CA VAL A 248 24.36 -5.41 -0.54
C VAL A 248 23.86 -5.86 0.83
N THR A 249 24.04 -4.99 1.82
CA THR A 249 23.50 -5.17 3.18
C THR A 249 22.55 -4.03 3.54
N ILE A 250 21.60 -4.28 4.44
CA ILE A 250 20.59 -3.29 4.82
C ILE A 250 21.18 -2.07 5.55
N ASP A 251 22.29 -2.24 6.27
CA ASP A 251 22.98 -1.16 6.99
C ASP A 251 23.76 -0.21 6.07
N GLU A 252 23.94 -0.61 4.82
CA GLU A 252 24.52 0.18 3.74
C GLU A 252 23.47 0.87 2.87
N CYS A 253 22.20 0.54 3.07
CA CYS A 253 21.07 1.14 2.35
C CYS A 253 20.57 2.39 3.08
N ARG A 254 20.21 3.41 2.31
CA ARG A 254 19.64 4.67 2.81
C ARG A 254 18.42 5.06 2.01
N LEU A 255 17.37 5.47 2.71
CA LEU A 255 16.23 6.15 2.10
C LEU A 255 16.69 7.50 1.53
N VAL A 256 16.46 7.73 0.23
CA VAL A 256 16.78 9.01 -0.43
C VAL A 256 15.54 9.71 -0.97
N TYR A 257 14.40 9.01 -1.03
CA TYR A 257 13.10 9.58 -1.38
C TYR A 257 11.96 8.73 -0.85
N LYS A 258 10.85 9.38 -0.49
CA LYS A 258 9.56 8.75 -0.27
C LYS A 258 8.41 9.69 -0.67
N SER A 259 7.31 9.13 -1.16
CA SER A 259 6.03 9.82 -1.42
C SER A 259 4.84 8.96 -1.08
#